data_AF-X1TQ65-F1
#
_entry.id   AF-X1TQ65-F1
#
_cell.length_a   1.000
_cell.length_b   1.000
_cell.length_c   1.000
_cell.angle_alpha   90.00
_cell.angle_beta   90.00
_cell.angle_gamma   90.00
#
_symmetry.space_group_name_H-M   'P 1'
#
loop_
_entity.id
_entity.type
_entity.pdbx_description
1 polymer ?
#
loop_
_entity_poly.entity_id
_entity_poly.type
_entity_poly.pdbx_seq_one_letter_code
_entity_poly.pdbx_strand_id
1 'polypeptide(L)' 'PFSEFAAPFNTGKLTVNFETDKYVRFRINEEAYDLSPHPLYVAGAVVTRRLSIWGLHISQAAQVAEVYLDAFIVTQNEP' A
#
# COMPACT_ATOMS: atom_id res chain seq x y z
N PRO A 1 19.71 -18.20 17.78
CA PRO A 1 18.89 -17.19 18.46
C PRO A 1 18.99 -15.83 17.73
N PHE A 2 18.00 -15.51 16.89
CA PHE A 2 17.97 -14.28 16.08
C PHE A 2 17.07 -13.21 16.73
N SER A 3 17.33 -12.87 18.00
CA SER A 3 16.37 -12.12 18.83
C SER A 3 16.58 -10.60 18.92
N GLU A 4 17.35 -9.95 18.04
CA GLU A 4 17.72 -8.54 18.30
C GLU A 4 17.40 -7.51 17.20
N PHE A 5 16.68 -7.87 16.14
CA PHE A 5 16.23 -6.89 15.15
C PHE A 5 14.76 -7.06 14.74
N ALA A 6 13.87 -7.24 15.72
CA ALA A 6 12.44 -7.08 15.46
C ALA A 6 12.13 -5.58 15.27
N ALA A 7 12.51 -5.03 14.11
CA ALA A 7 11.92 -3.77 13.65
C ALA A 7 10.39 -3.94 13.69
N PRO A 8 9.63 -2.95 14.17
CA PRO A 8 8.19 -3.09 14.31
C PRO A 8 7.57 -3.42 12.95
N PHE A 9 6.73 -4.45 12.92
CA PHE A 9 5.91 -4.74 11.76
C PHE A 9 4.98 -3.54 11.53
N ASN A 10 5.02 -2.98 10.33
CA ASN A 10 4.12 -1.90 9.96
C ASN A 10 2.95 -2.47 9.17
N THR A 11 1.73 -2.14 9.57
CA THR A 11 0.53 -2.49 8.81
C THR A 11 0.15 -1.33 7.91
N GLY A 12 0.19 -1.54 6.59
CA GLY A 12 -0.27 -0.58 5.60
C GLY A 12 -1.67 -0.91 5.09
N LYS A 13 -2.55 0.09 4.98
CA LYS A 13 -3.88 -0.06 4.37
C LYS A 13 -4.17 1.09 3.42
N LEU A 14 -4.36 0.78 2.12
CA LEU A 14 -4.74 1.75 1.09
C LEU A 14 -6.20 1.51 0.67
N THR A 15 -7.01 2.57 0.72
CA THR A 15 -8.40 2.55 0.27
C THR A 15 -8.55 3.41 -0.98
N VAL A 16 -9.13 2.85 -2.04
CA VAL A 16 -9.35 3.51 -3.33
C VAL A 16 -10.84 3.49 -3.66
N ASN A 17 -11.39 4.61 -4.10
CA ASN A 17 -12.76 4.72 -4.57
C ASN A 17 -12.77 4.83 -6.10
N PHE A 18 -13.21 3.76 -6.74
CA PHE A 18 -13.30 3.67 -8.20
C PHE A 18 -14.52 4.37 -8.81
N GLU A 19 -15.54 4.71 -8.02
CA GLU A 19 -16.70 5.47 -8.52
C GLU A 19 -16.34 6.94 -8.74
N THR A 20 -15.48 7.48 -7.87
CA THR A 20 -15.04 8.88 -7.90
C THR A 20 -13.64 9.08 -8.48
N ASP A 21 -12.99 7.98 -8.88
CA ASP A 21 -11.60 7.94 -9.35
C ASP A 21 -10.63 8.65 -8.39
N LYS A 22 -10.72 8.35 -7.08
CA LYS A 22 -9.91 8.97 -6.03
C LYS A 22 -9.24 7.95 -5.11
N TYR A 23 -8.05 8.29 -4.63
CA TYR A 23 -7.53 7.70 -3.40
C TYR A 23 -8.35 8.22 -2.22
N VAL A 24 -8.73 7.35 -1.29
CA VAL A 24 -9.57 7.76 -0.14
C VAL A 24 -8.71 7.98 1.08
N ARG A 25 -7.91 6.97 1.45
CA ARG A 25 -7.16 6.96 2.70
C ARG A 25 -5.97 6.05 2.58
N PHE A 26 -4.87 6.42 3.21
CA PHE A 26 -3.78 5.51 3.51
C PHE A 26 -3.56 5.47 5.01
N ARG A 27 -3.42 4.28 5.58
CA ARG A 27 -3.08 4.10 7.00
C ARG A 27 -1.77 3.36 7.11
N ILE A 28 -0.91 3.82 8.01
CA ILE A 28 0.28 3.09 8.46
C ILE A 28 0.13 2.94 9.97
N ASN A 29 -0.03 1.71 10.45
CA ASN A 29 -0.38 1.42 11.83
C ASN A 29 -1.66 2.18 12.24
N GLU A 30 -1.59 2.99 13.30
CA GLU A 30 -2.72 3.81 13.77
C GLU A 30 -2.84 5.17 13.06
N GLU A 31 -1.83 5.59 12.31
CA GLU A 31 -1.83 6.88 11.63
C GLU A 31 -2.62 6.82 10.33
N ALA A 32 -3.43 7.85 10.06
CA ALA A 32 -4.27 7.95 8.87
C ALA A 32 -3.94 9.22 8.08
N TYR A 33 -3.75 9.05 6.78
CA TYR A 33 -3.48 10.08 5.80
C TYR A 33 -4.67 10.21 4.85
N ASP A 34 -5.20 11.41 4.71
CA ASP A 34 -6.21 11.73 3.71
C ASP A 34 -5.54 11.87 2.33
N LEU A 35 -5.95 11.04 1.39
CA LEU A 35 -5.46 11.08 0.00
C LEU A 35 -6.52 11.60 -0.98
N SER A 36 -7.71 11.99 -0.49
CA SER A 36 -8.82 12.49 -1.31
C SER A 36 -8.52 13.73 -2.17
N PRO A 37 -7.52 14.58 -1.85
CA PRO A 37 -7.07 15.63 -2.75
C PRO A 37 -6.35 15.13 -4.02
N HIS A 38 -5.90 13.86 -4.03
CA HIS A 38 -5.14 13.28 -5.13
C HIS A 38 -6.03 12.43 -6.05
N PRO A 39 -6.25 12.83 -7.31
CA PRO A 39 -7.03 12.03 -8.25
C PRO A 39 -6.25 10.80 -8.73
N LEU A 40 -6.97 9.73 -9.10
CA LEU A 40 -6.39 8.62 -9.84
C LEU A 40 -6.01 9.06 -11.26
N TYR A 41 -4.97 8.44 -11.79
CA TYR A 41 -4.66 8.59 -13.21
C TYR A 41 -5.70 7.83 -14.05
N VAL A 42 -6.44 8.57 -14.88
CA VAL A 42 -7.46 8.03 -15.78
C VAL A 42 -6.95 8.14 -17.21
N ALA A 43 -6.72 7.00 -17.88
CA ALA A 43 -6.31 6.95 -19.27
C ALA A 43 -7.48 6.61 -20.20
N GLY A 44 -7.90 7.58 -21.02
CA GLY A 44 -8.90 7.38 -22.08
C GLY A 44 -10.33 7.20 -21.59
N ALA A 45 -11.23 6.79 -22.50
CA ALA A 45 -12.58 6.38 -22.15
C ALA A 45 -12.51 5.09 -21.32
N VAL A 46 -12.97 5.15 -20.08
CA VAL A 46 -12.75 4.12 -19.05
C VAL A 46 -13.59 2.87 -19.36
N VAL A 47 -13.02 1.91 -20.08
CA VAL A 47 -13.62 0.57 -20.26
C VAL A 47 -13.19 -0.38 -19.14
N THR A 48 -12.02 -0.14 -18.53
CA THR A 48 -11.43 -1.03 -17.53
C THR A 48 -10.73 -0.23 -16.44
N ARG A 49 -10.96 -0.62 -15.17
CA ARG A 49 -10.23 -0.10 -14.01
C ARG A 49 -9.20 -1.13 -13.55
N ARG A 50 -7.96 -0.70 -13.33
CA ARG A 50 -6.86 -1.57 -12.92
C ARG A 50 -6.17 -1.00 -11.68
N LEU A 51 -6.16 -1.76 -10.60
CA LEU A 51 -5.26 -1.52 -9.47
C LEU A 51 -4.01 -2.39 -9.66
N SER A 52 -2.83 -1.77 -9.70
CA SER A 52 -1.56 -2.50 -9.67
C SER A 52 -0.84 -2.15 -8.38
N ILE A 53 -0.57 -3.15 -7.56
CA ILE A 53 0.23 -2.99 -6.34
C ILE A 53 1.51 -3.79 -6.54
N TRP A 54 2.65 -3.15 -6.37
CA TRP A 54 3.96 -3.76 -6.43
C TRP A 54 4.82 -3.18 -5.31
N GLY A 55 5.61 -4.04 -4.67
CA GLY A 55 6.64 -3.62 -3.73
C GLY A 55 7.98 -3.55 -4.45
N LEU A 56 8.73 -2.47 -4.25
CA LEU A 56 10.11 -2.37 -4.69
C LEU A 56 10.98 -2.02 -3.50
N HIS A 57 11.86 -2.95 -3.17
CA HIS A 57 12.92 -2.71 -2.20
C HIS A 57 14.21 -2.40 -2.96
N ILE A 58 14.72 -1.17 -2.80
CA ILE A 58 16.04 -0.77 -3.30
C ILE A 58 16.93 -0.59 -2.07
N SER A 59 18.00 -1.37 -1.99
CA SER A 59 18.99 -1.26 -0.91
C SER A 59 20.39 -1.17 -1.51
N GLN A 60 21.22 -0.31 -0.94
CA GLN A 60 22.66 -0.28 -1.19
C GLN A 60 23.31 -1.19 -0.14
N ALA A 61 24.15 -2.13 -0.59
CA ALA A 61 24.46 -3.38 0.10
C ALA A 61 24.89 -3.32 1.59
N ALA A 62 24.64 -4.47 2.24
CA ALA A 62 25.14 -5.03 3.51
C ALA A 62 24.40 -4.75 4.83
N GLN A 63 23.45 -3.81 4.92
CA GLN A 63 22.77 -3.54 6.20
C GLN A 63 21.35 -4.12 6.34
N VAL A 64 20.71 -4.52 5.25
CA VAL A 64 19.37 -5.14 5.28
C VAL A 64 19.44 -6.40 4.44
N ALA A 65 19.55 -7.55 5.11
CA ALA A 65 19.69 -8.85 4.45
C ALA A 65 18.35 -9.33 3.85
N GLU A 66 17.24 -8.93 4.47
CA GLU A 66 15.93 -9.51 4.17
C GLU A 66 14.83 -8.45 4.32
N VAL A 67 13.83 -8.52 3.45
CA VAL A 67 12.57 -7.79 3.58
C VAL A 67 11.45 -8.81 3.58
N TYR A 68 10.61 -8.72 4.62
CA TYR A 68 9.45 -9.56 4.76
C TYR A 68 8.20 -8.76 4.38
N LEU A 69 7.46 -9.26 3.40
CA LEU A 69 6.11 -8.82 3.10
C LEU A 69 5.17 -9.93 3.53
N ASP A 70 4.35 -9.66 4.54
CA ASP A 70 3.40 -10.60 5.10
C ASP A 70 1.97 -10.03 5.03
N ALA A 71 0.98 -10.92 4.94
CA ALA A 71 -0.46 -10.59 4.91
C ALA A 71 -0.89 -9.58 3.81
N PHE A 72 -0.54 -9.85 2.54
CA PHE A 72 -1.03 -9.07 1.41
C PHE A 72 -2.49 -9.40 1.08
N ILE A 73 -3.40 -8.46 1.35
CA ILE A 73 -4.84 -8.63 1.14
C ILE A 73 -5.36 -7.57 0.18
N VAL A 74 -6.05 -8.02 -0.87
CA VAL A 74 -6.84 -7.18 -1.78
C VAL A 74 -8.29 -7.61 -1.65
N THR A 75 -9.13 -6.71 -1.13
CA THR A 75 -10.56 -6.97 -0.94
C THR A 75 -11.40 -5.86 -1.56
N GLN A 76 -12.61 -6.21 -1.97
CA GLN A 76 -13.65 -5.26 -2.34
C GLN A 76 -14.64 -5.20 -1.19
N ASN A 77 -14.92 -3.99 -0.71
CA ASN A 77 -15.68 -3.70 0.50
C ASN A 77 -14.89 -4.09 1.77
N GLU A 78 -14.57 -3.10 2.59
CA GLU A 78 -14.17 -3.38 3.98
C GLU A 78 -15.39 -3.98 4.69
N PRO A 79 -15.26 -5.06 5.47
CA PRO A 79 -16.30 -5.41 6.44
C PRO A 79 -16.49 -4.29 7.48
#